data_AF-E0URG0-F1
#
_entry.id   AF-E0URG0-F1
#
_cell.length_a   1.000
_cell.length_b   1.000
_cell.length_c   1.000
_cell.angle_alpha   90.00
_cell.angle_beta   90.00
_cell.angle_gamma   90.00
#
_symmetry.space_group_name_H-M   'P 1'
#
loop_
_entity.id
_entity.type
_entity.pdbx_description
1 polymer ?
#
loop_
_entity_poly.entity_id
_entity_poly.type
_entity_poly.pdbx_seq_one_letter_code
_entity_poly.pdbx_strand_id
1 'polypeptide(L)'
;MKANIINISDRDLLESIYTRMVSLSEIIEFFPDWISITDTARNNDLSYRQMYNRVVESGNYQFGKHYKHMDGEIYIHKSINHTLQRKRRRVA
;
A
#
# COMPACT_ATOMS: atom_id res chain seq x y z
N MET A 1 36.17 -10.11 23.31
CA MET A 1 34.89 -10.74 22.92
C MET A 1 35.10 -11.46 21.61
N LYS A 2 35.02 -12.80 21.57
CA LYS A 2 35.13 -13.55 20.31
C LYS A 2 33.80 -13.41 19.55
N ALA A 3 33.85 -12.93 18.32
CA ALA A 3 32.69 -12.93 17.44
C ALA A 3 32.30 -14.39 17.16
N ASN A 4 31.11 -14.80 17.61
CA ASN A 4 30.49 -16.05 17.17
C ASN A 4 30.14 -15.87 15.69
N ILE A 5 31.01 -16.35 14.80
CA ILE A 5 30.69 -16.48 13.38
C ILE A 5 29.69 -17.63 13.29
N ILE A 6 28.42 -17.30 13.09
CA ILE A 6 27.37 -18.29 12.86
C ILE A 6 27.66 -18.90 11.49
N ASN A 7 28.16 -20.13 11.45
CA ASN A 7 28.26 -20.92 10.23
C ASN A 7 26.85 -21.41 9.86
N ILE A 8 26.12 -20.56 9.14
CA ILE A 8 24.87 -20.93 8.49
C ILE A 8 25.23 -21.71 7.23
N SER A 9 24.61 -22.88 7.03
CA SER A 9 24.72 -23.59 5.75
C SER A 9 23.88 -22.88 4.68
N ASP A 10 24.26 -23.00 3.42
CA ASP A 10 23.49 -22.41 2.30
C ASP A 10 22.03 -22.87 2.31
N ARG A 11 21.76 -24.10 2.78
CA ARG A 11 20.41 -24.64 2.96
C ARG A 11 19.61 -23.86 4.00
N ASP A 12 20.18 -23.64 5.19
CA ASP A 12 19.49 -22.92 6.27
C ASP A 12 19.24 -21.45 5.89
N LEU A 13 20.16 -20.86 5.12
CA LEU A 13 19.97 -19.52 4.56
C LEU A 13 18.79 -19.47 3.59
N LEU A 14 18.72 -20.42 2.65
CA LEU A 14 17.62 -20.51 1.67
C LEU A 14 16.28 -20.76 2.35
N GLU A 15 16.24 -21.62 3.36
CA GLU A 15 15.05 -21.91 4.13
C GLU A 15 14.56 -20.68 4.91
N SER A 16 15.48 -19.94 5.56
CA SER A 16 15.12 -18.68 6.22
C SER A 16 14.63 -17.61 5.26
N ILE A 17 15.19 -17.51 4.04
CA ILE A 17 14.72 -16.58 3.01
C ILE A 17 13.30 -16.97 2.59
N TYR A 18 13.08 -18.26 2.30
CA TYR A 18 11.78 -18.77 1.89
C TYR A 18 10.69 -18.52 2.96
N THR A 19 10.96 -18.86 4.22
CA THR A 19 10.01 -18.61 5.32
C THR A 19 9.67 -17.13 5.46
N ARG A 20 10.67 -16.24 5.34
CA ARG A 20 10.43 -14.78 5.37
C ARG A 20 9.59 -14.31 4.18
N MET A 21 9.82 -14.86 2.99
CA MET A 21 9.01 -14.53 1.81
C MET A 21 7.56 -14.99 1.95
N VAL A 22 7.33 -16.21 2.46
CA VAL A 22 5.98 -16.74 2.71
C VAL A 22 5.24 -15.89 3.75
N SER A 23 5.89 -15.57 4.87
CA SER A 23 5.31 -14.70 5.90
C SER A 23 4.95 -13.32 5.34
N LEU A 24 5.80 -12.75 4.46
CA LEU A 24 5.51 -11.48 3.81
C LEU A 24 4.31 -11.57 2.86
N SER A 25 4.19 -12.66 2.08
CA SER A 25 3.04 -12.86 1.19
C SER A 25 1.73 -12.99 1.97
N GLU A 26 1.73 -13.73 3.08
CA GLU A 26 0.57 -13.84 3.97
C GLU A 26 0.15 -12.46 4.50
N ILE A 27 1.11 -11.66 4.96
CA ILE A 27 0.86 -10.29 5.44
C ILE A 27 0.29 -9.40 4.32
N ILE A 28 0.77 -9.54 3.07
CA ILE A 28 0.30 -8.76 1.92
C ILE A 28 -1.15 -9.12 1.56
N GLU A 29 -1.55 -10.38 1.69
CA GLU A 29 -2.93 -10.84 1.44
C GLU A 29 -3.94 -10.26 2.43
N PHE A 30 -3.53 -9.92 3.65
CA PHE A 30 -4.41 -9.29 4.65
C PHE A 30 -4.81 -7.85 4.31
N PHE A 31 -4.10 -7.17 3.40
CA PHE A 31 -4.44 -5.79 3.06
C PHE A 31 -5.60 -5.73 2.07
N PRO A 32 -6.71 -5.07 2.42
CA PRO A 32 -7.86 -4.98 1.53
C PRO A 32 -7.47 -4.26 0.23
N ASP A 33 -7.90 -4.83 -0.90
CA ASP A 33 -7.69 -4.24 -2.23
C ASP A 33 -8.39 -2.90 -2.42
N TRP A 34 -9.42 -2.65 -1.62
CA TRP A 34 -10.25 -1.46 -1.68
C TRP A 34 -10.26 -0.77 -0.32
N ILE A 35 -9.85 0.49 -0.32
CA ILE A 35 -9.73 1.31 0.89
C ILE A 35 -10.68 2.50 0.73
N SER A 36 -11.37 2.90 1.80
CA SER A 36 -12.26 4.05 1.73
C SER A 36 -11.49 5.30 1.31
N ILE A 37 -12.15 6.19 0.57
CA ILE A 37 -11.57 7.48 0.20
C ILE A 37 -11.28 8.32 1.44
N THR A 38 -12.07 8.14 2.49
CA THR A 38 -11.92 8.81 3.79
C THR A 38 -10.63 8.40 4.48
N ASP A 39 -10.34 7.10 4.55
CA ASP A 39 -9.10 6.60 5.14
C ASP A 39 -7.89 6.95 4.28
N THR A 40 -8.05 6.89 2.96
CA THR A 40 -7.00 7.33 2.03
C THR A 40 -6.70 8.82 2.22
N ALA A 41 -7.73 9.66 2.39
CA ALA A 41 -7.55 11.09 2.67
C ALA A 41 -6.83 11.34 4.00
N ARG A 42 -7.22 10.65 5.07
CA ARG A 42 -6.56 10.70 6.39
C ARG A 42 -5.09 10.31 6.31
N ASN A 43 -4.78 9.19 5.65
CA ASN A 43 -3.40 8.70 5.48
C ASN A 43 -2.50 9.62 4.64
N ASN A 44 -3.08 10.60 3.93
CA ASN A 44 -2.37 11.54 3.08
C ASN A 44 -2.35 12.98 3.62
N ASP A 45 -2.91 13.22 4.81
CA ASP A 45 -3.12 14.55 5.39
C ASP A 45 -3.83 15.48 4.39
N LEU A 46 -4.95 14.99 3.84
CA LEU A 46 -5.80 15.70 2.89
C LEU A 46 -7.26 15.68 3.36
N SER A 47 -8.01 16.72 2.97
CA SER A 47 -9.45 16.68 3.15
C SER A 47 -10.10 15.68 2.19
N TYR A 48 -11.26 15.14 2.57
CA TYR A 48 -12.07 14.28 1.71
C TYR A 48 -12.24 14.90 0.31
N ARG A 49 -12.60 16.19 0.24
CA ARG A 49 -12.80 16.90 -1.03
C ARG A 49 -11.53 16.96 -1.88
N GLN A 50 -10.37 17.20 -1.26
CA GLN A 50 -9.09 17.21 -1.99
C GLN A 50 -8.76 15.83 -2.56
N MET A 51 -9.01 14.76 -1.81
CA MET A 51 -8.82 13.40 -2.30
C MET A 51 -9.82 13.04 -3.39
N TYR A 52 -11.09 13.42 -3.22
CA TYR A 52 -12.15 13.26 -4.21
C TYR A 52 -11.76 13.94 -5.53
N ASN A 53 -11.29 15.18 -5.50
CA ASN A 53 -10.89 15.88 -6.71
C ASN A 53 -9.72 15.17 -7.40
N ARG A 54 -8.77 14.65 -6.63
CA ARG A 54 -7.62 13.93 -7.17
C ARG A 54 -7.99 12.60 -7.81
N VAL A 55 -8.96 11.88 -7.25
CA VAL A 55 -9.28 10.51 -7.66
C VAL A 55 -10.41 10.49 -8.67
N VAL A 56 -11.47 11.25 -8.42
CA VAL A 56 -12.72 11.22 -9.20
C VAL A 56 -12.71 12.30 -10.26
N GLU A 57 -12.42 13.55 -9.91
CA GLU A 57 -12.58 14.68 -10.84
C GLU A 57 -11.35 14.92 -11.75
N SER A 58 -10.18 14.41 -11.38
CA SER A 58 -8.95 14.75 -12.08
C SER A 58 -8.82 14.11 -13.47
N GLY A 59 -9.69 13.17 -13.82
CA GLY A 59 -9.61 12.37 -15.06
C GLY A 59 -8.43 11.39 -15.15
N ASN A 60 -7.59 11.27 -14.11
CA ASN A 60 -6.39 10.42 -14.14
C ASN A 60 -6.70 8.96 -13.77
N TYR A 61 -7.89 8.68 -13.27
CA TYR A 61 -8.27 7.39 -12.74
C TYR A 61 -9.63 6.94 -13.29
N GLN A 62 -9.81 5.63 -13.45
CA GLN A 62 -10.96 5.03 -14.12
C GLN A 62 -11.95 4.48 -13.10
N PHE A 63 -13.23 4.79 -13.29
CA PHE A 63 -14.32 4.19 -12.52
C PHE A 63 -14.38 2.67 -12.74
N GLY A 64 -14.67 1.91 -11.70
CA GLY A 64 -14.70 0.43 -11.71
C GLY A 64 -13.33 -0.23 -11.62
N LYS A 65 -12.25 0.44 -12.05
CA LYS A 65 -10.87 -0.08 -12.02
C LYS A 65 -10.04 0.50 -10.88
N HIS A 66 -10.04 1.82 -10.75
CA HIS A 66 -9.19 2.55 -9.79
C HIS A 66 -9.99 3.08 -8.60
N TYR A 67 -11.25 3.42 -8.82
CA TYR A 67 -12.18 3.79 -7.76
C TYR A 67 -13.59 3.27 -8.10
N LYS A 68 -14.42 3.04 -7.07
CA LYS A 68 -15.83 2.67 -7.24
C LYS A 68 -16.68 3.16 -6.08
N HIS A 69 -17.99 3.19 -6.27
CA HIS A 69 -18.96 3.47 -5.22
C HIS A 69 -19.43 2.15 -4.60
N MET A 70 -19.40 2.06 -3.27
CA MET A 70 -19.98 0.96 -2.49
C MET A 70 -20.71 1.57 -1.30
N ASP A 71 -21.99 1.26 -1.14
CA ASP A 71 -22.82 1.72 -0.02
C ASP A 71 -22.84 3.25 0.19
N GLY A 72 -22.78 4.00 -0.91
CA GLY A 72 -22.79 5.47 -0.89
C GLY A 72 -21.43 6.12 -0.57
N GLU A 73 -20.38 5.33 -0.32
CA GLU A 73 -19.01 5.80 -0.14
C GLU A 73 -18.13 5.43 -1.34
N ILE A 74 -17.06 6.20 -1.55
CA ILE A 74 -16.07 5.92 -2.58
C ILE A 74 -14.94 5.09 -2.00
N TYR A 75 -14.57 4.04 -2.71
CA TYR A 75 -13.43 3.21 -2.41
C TYR A 75 -12.39 3.32 -3.51
N ILE A 76 -11.13 3.28 -3.09
CA ILE A 76 -9.94 3.44 -3.91
C ILE A 76 -9.21 2.10 -3.95
N HIS A 77 -8.84 1.68 -5.15
CA HIS A 77 -8.07 0.46 -5.33
C HIS A 77 -6.61 0.65 -4.88
N LYS A 78 -6.03 -0.35 -4.21
CA LYS A 78 -4.66 -0.31 -3.67
C LYS A 78 -3.60 0.00 -4.75
N SER A 79 -3.88 -0.37 -6.00
CA SER A 79 -2.97 -0.11 -7.14
C SER A 79 -2.68 1.36 -7.38
N ILE A 80 -3.53 2.29 -6.94
CA ILE A 80 -3.28 3.74 -7.10
C ILE A 80 -2.91 4.43 -5.79
N ASN A 81 -3.10 3.76 -4.65
CA ASN A 81 -2.87 4.35 -3.32
C ASN A 81 -1.40 4.82 -3.14
N HIS A 82 -0.44 3.99 -3.54
CA HIS A 82 0.99 4.37 -3.48
C HIS A 82 1.31 5.60 -4.35
N THR A 83 0.60 5.81 -5.47
CA THR A 83 0.76 6.98 -6.33
C THR A 83 0.16 8.22 -5.68
N LEU A 84 -0.96 8.08 -4.97
CA LEU A 84 -1.58 9.17 -4.22
C LEU A 84 -0.66 9.66 -3.08
N GLN A 85 0.02 8.72 -2.40
CA GLN A 85 0.98 8.98 -1.31
C GLN A 85 2.27 9.68 -1.78
N ARG A 86 2.77 9.36 -2.96
CA ARG A 86 4.05 9.90 -3.47
C ARG A 86 4.05 11.42 -3.73
N LYS A 87 2.90 12.11 -3.73
CA LYS A 87 2.81 13.53 -4.10
C LYS A 87 3.32 14.55 -3.06
N ARG A 88 4.00 14.14 -1.99
CA ARG A 88 4.62 15.06 -1.02
C ARG A 88 6.02 14.62 -0.58
N ARG A 89 7.02 14.98 -1.37
CA ARG A 89 8.27 15.58 -0.84
C ARG A 89 8.63 16.75 -1.75
N ARG A 90 8.03 17.92 -1.52
CA ARG A 90 8.70 19.16 -1.92
C ARG A 90 9.80 19.34 -0.89
N VAL A 91 11.04 19.16 -1.32
CA VAL A 91 12.22 19.58 -0.54
C VAL A 91 12.04 21.08 -0.30
N ALA A 92 11.95 21.45 0.98
CA ALA A 92 11.94 22.85 1.41
C ALA A 92 13.32 23.46 1.18
#